data_AF-A0A850EIE4-F1
#
_entry.id   AF-A0A850EIE4-F1
#
_cell.length_a   1.000
_cell.length_b   1.000
_cell.length_c   1.000
_cell.angle_alpha   90.00
_cell.angle_beta   90.00
_cell.angle_gamma   90.00
#
_symmetry.space_group_name_H-M   'P 1'
#
loop_
_entity.id
_entity.type
_entity.pdbx_description
1 polymer ?
#
loop_
_entity_poly.entity_id
_entity_poly.type
_entity_poly.pdbx_seq_one_letter_code
_entity_poly.pdbx_strand_id
1 'polypeptide(L)'
;MPPYFSIQYSFPFSTFKESFVSDIYNTIFSQFPFKSGYWMSENNSLEEIISWNTSKLSKKFKLGFSQHVKHDYKQILLESELFRHFRLYWMYQSNEIVLNMILPEDDLFVDDEYIKYDSTRLVLLLNISVKIWNSFEINTIQTYHELGAPTRYKDVLNGEQPSTEPYSILSPEAYSPIKNALNDNFIVREFKNGVLVIEKDNDVVVQCLHCTGGTGRIVK
;
A
#
# COMPACT_ATOMS: atom_id res chain seq x y z
N MET A 1 4.01 -20.19 -7.25
CA MET A 1 3.72 -19.17 -6.22
C MET A 1 2.24 -18.87 -6.36
N PRO A 2 1.47 -18.72 -5.27
CA PRO A 2 0.12 -18.17 -5.41
C PRO A 2 0.22 -16.76 -6.00
N PRO A 3 -0.82 -16.28 -6.71
CA PRO A 3 -0.89 -14.89 -7.12
C PRO A 3 -0.91 -13.99 -5.88
N TYR A 4 -0.30 -12.81 -5.97
CA TYR A 4 -0.17 -11.86 -4.87
C TYR A 4 -0.94 -10.58 -5.14
N PHE A 5 -1.78 -10.24 -4.17
CA PHE A 5 -2.35 -8.92 -4.00
C PHE A 5 -1.30 -7.96 -3.46
N SER A 6 -1.33 -6.72 -3.96
CA SER A 6 -0.39 -5.67 -3.58
C SER A 6 -1.11 -4.43 -3.10
N ILE A 7 -0.62 -3.87 -1.99
CA ILE A 7 -0.83 -2.48 -1.60
C ILE A 7 0.49 -1.76 -1.79
N GLN A 8 0.52 -0.82 -2.72
CA GLN A 8 1.68 0.02 -2.96
C GLN A 8 1.49 1.37 -2.31
N TYR A 9 2.46 1.78 -1.51
CA TYR A 9 2.58 3.11 -0.94
C TYR A 9 3.72 3.83 -1.66
N SER A 10 3.43 4.95 -2.32
CA SER A 10 4.45 5.78 -2.96
C SER A 10 4.70 7.04 -2.14
N PHE A 11 5.94 7.29 -1.76
CA PHE A 11 6.38 8.45 -1.00
C PHE A 11 7.31 9.32 -1.85
N PRO A 12 7.19 10.66 -1.80
CA PRO A 12 8.16 11.51 -2.48
C PRO A 12 9.53 11.37 -1.79
N PHE A 13 10.62 11.27 -2.56
CA PHE A 13 11.95 11.04 -1.95
C PHE A 13 12.38 12.17 -0.99
N SER A 14 11.81 13.37 -1.11
CA SER A 14 12.02 14.49 -0.17
C SER A 14 11.66 14.17 1.28
N THR A 15 10.82 13.17 1.53
CA THR A 15 10.43 12.75 2.88
C THR A 15 11.46 11.84 3.54
N PHE A 16 12.49 11.41 2.79
CA PHE A 16 13.51 10.54 3.33
C PHE A 16 14.28 11.22 4.46
N LYS A 17 14.40 10.50 5.56
CA LYS A 17 15.22 10.82 6.72
C LYS A 17 15.75 9.51 7.31
N GLU A 18 16.74 9.58 8.19
CA GLU A 18 17.36 8.38 8.77
C GLU A 18 16.35 7.46 9.47
N SER A 19 15.34 8.04 10.14
CA SER A 19 14.27 7.29 10.81
C SER A 19 13.15 6.81 9.90
N PHE A 20 13.20 7.10 8.59
CA PHE A 20 12.06 6.90 7.68
C PHE A 20 11.55 5.45 7.66
N VAL A 21 12.48 4.48 7.49
CA VAL A 21 12.12 3.05 7.46
C VAL A 21 11.56 2.60 8.81
N SER A 22 12.20 2.96 9.92
CA SER A 22 11.77 2.57 11.25
C SER A 22 10.41 3.18 11.62
N ASP A 23 10.16 4.44 11.26
CA ASP A 23 8.90 5.13 11.58
C ASP A 23 7.72 4.45 10.88
N ILE A 24 7.88 4.09 9.60
CA ILE A 24 6.83 3.41 8.82
C ILE A 24 6.63 1.98 9.34
N TYR A 25 7.71 1.24 9.59
CA TYR A 25 7.63 -0.10 10.17
C TYR A 25 6.91 -0.09 11.52
N ASN A 26 7.26 0.83 12.43
CA ASN A 26 6.58 0.96 13.71
C ASN A 26 5.08 1.27 13.56
N THR A 27 4.71 2.06 12.56
CA THR A 27 3.29 2.33 12.25
C THR A 27 2.58 1.05 11.83
N ILE A 28 3.19 0.22 10.99
CA ILE A 28 2.62 -1.07 10.56
C ILE A 28 2.57 -2.07 11.71
N PHE A 29 3.64 -2.17 12.51
CA PHE A 29 3.77 -3.11 13.61
C PHE A 29 2.78 -2.88 14.74
N SER A 30 2.20 -1.68 14.84
CA SER A 30 1.09 -1.41 15.75
C SER A 30 -0.18 -2.22 15.46
N GLN A 31 -0.29 -2.81 14.27
CA GLN A 31 -1.41 -3.67 13.87
C GLN A 31 -0.93 -5.05 13.40
N PHE A 32 0.21 -5.12 12.72
CA PHE A 32 0.78 -6.34 12.17
C PHE A 32 2.24 -6.48 12.61
N PRO A 33 2.51 -7.11 13.76
CA PRO A 33 3.86 -7.19 14.32
C PRO A 33 4.89 -7.80 13.37
N PHE A 34 6.16 -7.45 13.56
CA PHE A 34 7.26 -8.13 12.87
C PHE A 34 7.31 -9.62 13.27
N LYS A 35 7.38 -10.50 12.27
CA LYS A 35 7.54 -11.94 12.47
C LYS A 35 8.98 -12.38 12.27
N SER A 36 9.53 -12.11 11.09
CA SER A 36 10.91 -12.46 10.71
C SER A 36 11.34 -11.71 9.45
N GLY A 37 12.62 -11.81 9.09
CA GLY A 37 13.02 -11.54 7.70
C GLY A 37 12.51 -12.64 6.76
N TYR A 38 12.59 -12.38 5.44
CA TYR A 38 12.15 -13.31 4.41
C TYR A 38 13.19 -13.54 3.32
N TRP A 39 13.20 -14.76 2.77
CA TRP A 39 14.00 -15.27 1.66
C TRP A 39 15.53 -15.26 1.81
N MET A 40 16.15 -14.08 1.82
CA MET A 40 17.60 -13.93 2.02
C MET A 40 17.91 -13.23 3.35
N SER A 41 16.88 -13.07 4.18
CA SER A 41 16.91 -12.20 5.37
C SER A 41 16.41 -12.90 6.63
N GLU A 42 16.13 -14.20 6.59
CA GLU A 42 15.54 -14.98 7.69
C GLU A 42 16.42 -14.95 8.94
N ASN A 43 17.74 -14.91 8.75
CA ASN A 43 18.71 -14.86 9.84
C ASN A 43 19.03 -13.42 10.30
N ASN A 44 18.37 -12.40 9.72
CA ASN A 44 18.62 -11.02 10.11
C ASN A 44 17.73 -10.56 11.26
N SER A 45 18.30 -9.76 12.14
CA SER A 45 17.50 -9.01 13.12
C SER A 45 16.70 -7.90 12.43
N LEU A 46 15.65 -7.43 13.10
CA LEU A 46 14.87 -6.29 12.60
C LEU A 46 15.75 -5.06 12.40
N GLU A 47 16.67 -4.78 13.32
CA GLU A 47 17.60 -3.65 13.27
C GLU A 47 18.56 -3.76 12.07
N GLU A 48 19.05 -4.96 11.78
CA GLU A 48 19.89 -5.21 10.59
C GLU A 48 19.12 -4.97 9.30
N ILE A 49 17.84 -5.35 9.25
CA ILE A 49 16.97 -5.13 8.10
C ILE A 49 16.68 -3.64 7.92
N ILE A 50 16.33 -2.94 8.99
CA ILE A 50 16.10 -1.49 8.99
C ILE A 50 17.36 -0.76 8.52
N SER A 51 18.52 -1.05 9.13
CA SER A 51 19.79 -0.41 8.78
C SER A 51 20.17 -0.63 7.32
N TRP A 52 20.02 -1.87 6.82
CA TRP A 52 20.28 -2.20 5.42
C TRP A 52 19.35 -1.42 4.47
N ASN A 53 18.04 -1.45 4.71
CA ASN A 53 17.06 -0.80 3.86
C ASN A 53 17.19 0.72 3.90
N THR A 54 17.44 1.32 5.08
CA THR A 54 17.73 2.76 5.22
C THR A 54 18.98 3.15 4.42
N SER A 55 20.07 2.39 4.51
CA SER A 55 21.31 2.65 3.75
C SER A 55 21.10 2.53 2.24
N LYS A 56 20.24 1.61 1.80
CA LYS A 56 19.90 1.42 0.38
C LYS A 56 19.04 2.56 -0.16
N LEU A 57 18.01 2.96 0.59
CA LEU A 57 17.15 4.08 0.24
C LEU A 57 17.92 5.41 0.19
N SER A 58 18.80 5.68 1.16
CA SER A 58 19.62 6.91 1.15
C SER A 58 20.50 7.03 -0.11
N LYS A 59 20.90 5.88 -0.67
CA LYS A 59 21.69 5.77 -1.90
C LYS A 59 20.85 5.66 -3.17
N LYS A 60 19.51 5.79 -3.08
CA LYS A 60 18.59 5.68 -4.22
C LYS A 60 18.81 4.37 -5.00
N PHE A 61 19.09 3.29 -4.27
CA PHE A 61 19.51 2.02 -4.86
C PHE A 61 18.42 1.43 -5.78
N LYS A 62 18.83 0.97 -6.97
CA LYS A 62 18.00 0.17 -7.87
C LYS A 62 18.76 -1.11 -8.18
N LEU A 63 18.11 -2.25 -8.04
CA LEU A 63 18.70 -3.51 -8.44
C LEU A 63 18.85 -3.52 -9.97
N GLY A 64 20.09 -3.69 -10.44
CA GLY A 64 20.36 -3.82 -11.88
C GLY A 64 19.92 -5.18 -12.41
N PHE A 65 19.60 -5.26 -13.70
CA PHE A 65 19.11 -6.48 -14.36
C PHE A 65 20.04 -7.70 -14.20
N SER A 66 21.36 -7.48 -14.14
CA SER A 66 22.36 -8.53 -13.97
C SER A 66 22.85 -8.70 -12.52
N GLN A 67 22.30 -7.94 -11.57
CA GLN A 67 22.72 -8.01 -10.17
C GLN A 67 21.98 -9.14 -9.45
N HIS A 68 22.71 -9.85 -8.60
CA HIS A 68 22.13 -10.92 -7.80
C HIS A 68 21.14 -10.37 -6.75
N VAL A 69 19.99 -11.02 -6.57
CA VAL A 69 18.90 -10.62 -5.64
C VAL A 69 19.35 -10.42 -4.19
N LYS A 70 20.47 -11.04 -3.78
CA LYS A 70 21.10 -10.83 -2.46
C LYS A 70 21.52 -9.37 -2.20
N HIS A 71 21.65 -8.57 -3.26
CA HIS A 71 21.96 -7.15 -3.16
C HIS A 71 20.71 -6.28 -3.05
N ASP A 72 19.52 -6.87 -3.12
CA ASP A 72 18.27 -6.14 -3.09
C ASP A 72 17.91 -5.66 -1.67
N TYR A 73 16.78 -4.97 -1.57
CA TYR A 73 16.14 -4.66 -0.30
C TYR A 73 15.78 -5.94 0.46
N LYS A 74 15.98 -5.91 1.78
CA LYS A 74 15.61 -7.01 2.66
C LYS A 74 14.12 -6.96 2.93
N GLN A 75 13.45 -8.09 2.72
CA GLN A 75 12.02 -8.24 2.94
C GLN A 75 11.73 -8.72 4.35
N ILE A 76 10.56 -8.37 4.88
CA ILE A 76 10.07 -8.85 6.18
C ILE A 76 8.73 -9.55 6.05
N LEU A 77 8.49 -10.53 6.92
CA LEU A 77 7.20 -11.13 7.18
C LEU A 77 6.54 -10.44 8.37
N LEU A 78 5.24 -10.22 8.26
CA LEU A 78 4.37 -9.73 9.32
C LEU A 78 3.62 -10.89 9.96
N GLU A 79 3.31 -10.77 11.24
CA GLU A 79 2.46 -11.71 11.96
C GLU A 79 0.98 -11.39 11.70
N SER A 80 0.21 -12.41 11.34
CA SER A 80 -1.24 -12.32 11.12
C SER A 80 -1.85 -13.72 11.12
N GLU A 81 -2.94 -13.90 11.86
CA GLU A 81 -3.75 -15.12 11.79
C GLU A 81 -4.61 -15.19 10.51
N LEU A 82 -4.75 -14.06 9.80
CA LEU A 82 -5.62 -13.93 8.62
C LEU A 82 -4.85 -13.99 7.31
N PHE A 83 -3.52 -13.77 7.32
CA PHE A 83 -2.71 -13.60 6.12
C PHE A 83 -1.45 -14.48 6.18
N ARG A 84 -1.33 -15.47 5.29
CA ARG A 84 -0.34 -16.55 5.38
C ARG A 84 1.07 -16.12 4.95
N HIS A 85 1.20 -15.22 3.98
CA HIS A 85 2.50 -14.70 3.50
C HIS A 85 2.51 -13.17 3.42
N PHE A 86 2.20 -12.52 4.54
CA PHE A 86 2.09 -11.08 4.59
C PHE A 86 3.47 -10.41 4.65
N ARG A 87 3.88 -9.79 3.55
CA ARG A 87 5.26 -9.31 3.34
C ARG A 87 5.34 -7.81 3.13
N LEU A 88 6.46 -7.24 3.56
CA LEU A 88 6.86 -5.87 3.19
C LEU A 88 8.21 -5.88 2.47
N TYR A 89 8.32 -5.07 1.44
CA TYR A 89 9.60 -4.77 0.81
C TYR A 89 9.63 -3.37 0.20
N TRP A 90 10.83 -2.79 0.17
CA TRP A 90 11.07 -1.46 -0.37
C TRP A 90 11.57 -1.53 -1.81
N MET A 91 11.36 -0.44 -2.53
CA MET A 91 12.02 -0.14 -3.79
C MET A 91 12.26 1.37 -3.88
N TYR A 92 13.20 1.77 -4.73
CA TYR A 92 13.33 3.16 -5.19
C TYR A 92 13.09 3.22 -6.69
N GLN A 93 12.14 4.05 -7.12
CA GLN A 93 11.84 4.23 -8.55
C GLN A 93 11.40 5.65 -8.84
N SER A 94 11.78 6.20 -10.00
CA SER A 94 11.28 7.50 -10.47
C SER A 94 11.31 8.67 -9.47
N ASN A 95 12.32 8.72 -8.59
CA ASN A 95 12.42 9.70 -7.50
C ASN A 95 11.34 9.58 -6.40
N GLU A 96 10.83 8.37 -6.23
CA GLU A 96 9.89 7.97 -5.21
C GLU A 96 10.48 6.80 -4.40
N ILE A 97 10.16 6.76 -3.12
CA ILE A 97 10.36 5.60 -2.27
C ILE A 97 9.07 4.81 -2.30
N VAL A 98 9.15 3.51 -2.58
CA VAL A 98 7.98 2.65 -2.70
C VAL A 98 8.05 1.57 -1.65
N LEU A 99 7.00 1.45 -0.85
CA LEU A 99 6.74 0.29 -0.01
C LEU A 99 5.68 -0.56 -0.71
N ASN A 100 5.97 -1.85 -0.90
CA ASN A 100 4.95 -2.81 -1.28
C ASN A 100 4.63 -3.68 -0.07
N MET A 101 3.34 -3.77 0.23
CA MET A 101 2.77 -4.71 1.18
C MET A 101 1.98 -5.73 0.39
N ILE A 102 2.39 -7.00 0.45
CA ILE A 102 1.83 -8.04 -0.40
C ILE A 102 1.38 -9.26 0.40
N LEU A 103 0.32 -9.91 -0.06
CA LEU A 103 -0.21 -11.15 0.49
C LEU A 103 -0.81 -12.00 -0.65
N PRO A 104 -0.97 -13.32 -0.47
CA PRO A 104 -1.71 -14.15 -1.41
C PRO A 104 -3.12 -13.60 -1.68
N GLU A 105 -3.57 -13.61 -2.93
CA GLU A 105 -4.91 -13.09 -3.29
C GLU A 105 -6.05 -13.90 -2.67
N ASP A 106 -5.87 -15.21 -2.54
CA ASP A 106 -6.81 -16.13 -1.89
C ASP A 106 -6.99 -15.85 -0.38
N ASP A 107 -6.06 -15.10 0.24
CA ASP A 107 -6.26 -14.59 1.60
C ASP A 107 -7.26 -13.42 1.65
N LEU A 108 -7.76 -12.90 0.51
CA LEU A 108 -8.70 -11.78 0.48
C LEU A 108 -10.11 -12.14 0.01
N PHE A 109 -10.34 -13.32 -0.55
CA PHE A 109 -11.64 -13.66 -1.12
C PHE A 109 -12.50 -14.48 -0.15
N VAL A 110 -13.81 -14.29 -0.25
CA VAL A 110 -14.82 -15.13 0.43
C VAL A 110 -15.11 -16.40 -0.37
N ASP A 111 -14.95 -16.31 -1.69
CA ASP A 111 -15.21 -17.37 -2.66
C ASP A 111 -14.22 -17.20 -3.83
N ASP A 112 -13.59 -18.30 -4.24
CA ASP A 112 -12.62 -18.32 -5.33
C ASP A 112 -13.30 -18.27 -6.73
N GLU A 113 -14.60 -18.60 -6.83
CA GLU A 113 -15.33 -18.62 -8.11
C GLU A 113 -15.77 -17.24 -8.59
N TYR A 114 -16.08 -16.33 -7.67
CA TYR A 114 -16.50 -14.96 -7.96
C TYR A 114 -15.62 -14.06 -7.12
N ILE A 115 -14.69 -13.31 -7.76
CA ILE A 115 -13.77 -12.36 -7.09
C ILE A 115 -14.57 -11.44 -6.18
N LYS A 116 -14.70 -11.84 -4.92
CA LYS A 116 -15.55 -11.20 -3.93
C LYS A 116 -14.74 -11.12 -2.66
N TYR A 117 -14.36 -9.91 -2.33
CA TYR A 117 -13.51 -9.66 -1.19
C TYR A 117 -14.21 -9.91 0.14
N ASP A 118 -13.47 -10.49 1.08
CA ASP A 118 -13.80 -10.53 2.50
C ASP A 118 -13.61 -9.11 3.06
N SER A 119 -14.73 -8.43 3.30
CA SER A 119 -14.73 -7.06 3.82
C SER A 119 -14.03 -6.93 5.16
N THR A 120 -14.07 -7.97 6.01
CA THR A 120 -13.40 -7.93 7.31
C THR A 120 -11.89 -7.84 7.12
N ARG A 121 -11.35 -8.57 6.13
CA ARG A 121 -9.92 -8.57 5.80
C ARG A 121 -9.51 -7.28 5.09
N LEU A 122 -10.30 -6.83 4.11
CA LEU A 122 -10.04 -5.57 3.41
C LEU A 122 -10.04 -4.36 4.33
N VAL A 123 -10.97 -4.30 5.29
CA VAL A 123 -11.05 -3.18 6.24
C VAL A 123 -9.77 -3.10 7.08
N LEU A 124 -9.14 -4.22 7.45
CA LEU A 124 -7.87 -4.20 8.16
C LEU A 124 -6.74 -3.58 7.32
N LEU A 125 -6.70 -3.89 6.03
CA LEU A 125 -5.72 -3.35 5.07
C LEU A 125 -5.97 -1.86 4.77
N LEU A 126 -7.24 -1.47 4.62
CA LEU A 126 -7.63 -0.07 4.45
C LEU A 126 -7.31 0.75 5.70
N ASN A 127 -7.57 0.23 6.90
CA ASN A 127 -7.29 0.91 8.16
C ASN A 127 -5.80 1.23 8.31
N ILE A 128 -4.91 0.26 8.03
CA ILE A 128 -3.48 0.54 8.07
C ILE A 128 -3.08 1.53 6.96
N SER A 129 -3.70 1.45 5.78
CA SER A 129 -3.43 2.40 4.69
C SER A 129 -3.79 3.83 5.05
N VAL A 130 -4.97 4.04 5.63
CA VAL A 130 -5.42 5.33 6.16
C VAL A 130 -4.54 5.81 7.30
N LYS A 131 -4.08 4.91 8.18
CA LYS A 131 -3.16 5.27 9.26
C LYS A 131 -1.82 5.77 8.73
N ILE A 132 -1.24 5.08 7.75
CA ILE A 132 0.02 5.50 7.10
C ILE A 132 -0.22 6.84 6.39
N TRP A 133 -1.31 6.99 5.63
CA TRP A 133 -1.68 8.25 4.97
C TRP A 133 -1.72 9.44 5.92
N ASN A 134 -2.32 9.27 7.10
CA ASN A 134 -2.42 10.33 8.09
C ASN A 134 -1.11 10.60 8.86
N SER A 135 -0.14 9.69 8.78
CA SER A 135 1.12 9.76 9.55
C SER A 135 2.31 10.23 8.73
N PHE A 136 2.25 10.11 7.40
CA PHE A 136 3.36 10.38 6.50
C PHE A 136 2.90 11.23 5.31
N GLU A 137 3.84 11.93 4.69
CA GLU A 137 3.61 12.54 3.38
C GLU A 137 3.73 11.47 2.31
N ILE A 138 2.63 11.22 1.59
CA ILE A 138 2.47 10.13 0.61
C ILE A 138 1.95 10.72 -0.70
N ASN A 139 2.48 10.26 -1.82
CA ASN A 139 1.99 10.60 -3.15
C ASN A 139 0.66 9.87 -3.44
N THR A 140 0.68 8.53 -3.40
CA THR A 140 -0.48 7.66 -3.62
C THR A 140 -0.40 6.38 -2.81
N ILE A 141 -1.56 5.79 -2.53
CA ILE A 141 -1.71 4.38 -2.15
C ILE A 141 -2.58 3.72 -3.20
N GLN A 142 -2.13 2.62 -3.79
CA GLN A 142 -2.84 1.92 -4.86
C GLN A 142 -2.86 0.43 -4.58
N THR A 143 -3.97 -0.23 -4.94
CA THR A 143 -4.12 -1.68 -4.80
C THR A 143 -4.31 -2.36 -6.14
N TYR A 144 -3.73 -3.55 -6.30
CA TYR A 144 -3.74 -4.34 -7.53
C TYR A 144 -3.47 -5.82 -7.26
N HIS A 145 -4.05 -6.68 -8.10
CA HIS A 145 -3.75 -8.11 -8.20
C HIS A 145 -2.44 -8.37 -8.96
N GLU A 146 -1.96 -9.61 -8.99
CA GLU A 146 -0.66 -10.01 -9.55
C GLU A 146 -0.47 -9.59 -11.01
N LEU A 147 -1.55 -9.66 -11.80
CA LEU A 147 -1.54 -9.26 -13.22
C LEU A 147 -1.75 -7.76 -13.42
N GLY A 148 -2.07 -7.03 -12.36
CA GLY A 148 -2.21 -5.58 -12.35
C GLY A 148 -0.90 -4.86 -12.06
N ALA A 149 -0.95 -3.54 -12.13
CA ALA A 149 0.18 -2.68 -11.80
C ALA A 149 -0.33 -1.31 -11.33
N PRO A 150 0.41 -0.60 -10.47
CA PRO A 150 0.06 0.74 -10.07
C PRO A 150 0.37 1.73 -11.19
N THR A 151 -0.49 2.73 -11.35
CA THR A 151 -0.24 3.86 -12.22
C THR A 151 0.80 4.77 -11.57
N ARG A 152 1.80 5.23 -12.32
CA ARG A 152 2.86 6.08 -11.74
C ARG A 152 2.25 7.40 -11.28
N TYR A 153 2.75 7.96 -10.17
CA TYR A 153 2.19 9.19 -9.61
C TYR A 153 2.14 10.34 -10.62
N LYS A 154 3.22 10.54 -11.39
CA LYS A 154 3.26 11.56 -12.45
C LYS A 154 2.17 11.40 -13.51
N ASP A 155 1.75 10.17 -13.80
CA ASP A 155 0.78 9.86 -14.83
C ASP A 155 -0.64 10.06 -14.27
N VAL A 156 -0.85 9.74 -12.98
CA VAL A 156 -2.08 10.12 -12.25
C VAL A 156 -2.27 11.65 -12.22
N LEU A 157 -1.20 12.41 -11.96
CA LEU A 157 -1.23 13.88 -12.03
C LEU A 157 -1.59 14.41 -13.44
N ASN A 158 -1.36 13.62 -14.48
CA ASN A 158 -1.70 13.97 -15.87
C ASN A 158 -3.08 13.43 -16.31
N GLY A 159 -3.86 12.85 -15.40
CA GLY A 159 -5.21 12.37 -15.68
C GLY A 159 -5.33 10.88 -15.98
N GLU A 160 -4.28 10.08 -15.82
CA GLU A 160 -4.42 8.62 -15.86
C GLU A 160 -5.08 8.10 -14.57
N GLN A 161 -5.94 7.09 -14.70
CA GLN A 161 -6.61 6.51 -13.53
C GLN A 161 -5.61 5.71 -12.67
N PRO A 162 -5.70 5.78 -11.34
CA PRO A 162 -4.92 4.94 -10.45
C PRO A 162 -5.46 3.50 -10.45
N SER A 163 -4.60 2.55 -10.11
CA SER A 163 -5.06 1.20 -9.81
C SER A 163 -5.90 1.18 -8.53
N THR A 164 -7.09 0.59 -8.63
CA THR A 164 -8.14 0.65 -7.60
C THR A 164 -8.77 -0.72 -7.39
N GLU A 165 -7.97 -1.78 -7.31
CA GLU A 165 -8.44 -3.15 -7.13
C GLU A 165 -8.16 -3.59 -5.68
N PRO A 166 -9.04 -3.33 -4.69
CA PRO A 166 -10.34 -2.68 -4.78
C PRO A 166 -10.37 -1.18 -4.40
N TYR A 167 -9.25 -0.59 -3.97
CA TYR A 167 -9.22 0.82 -3.56
C TYR A 167 -7.91 1.55 -3.88
N SER A 168 -7.98 2.88 -3.91
CA SER A 168 -6.82 3.76 -3.95
C SER A 168 -7.04 4.98 -3.05
N ILE A 169 -5.94 5.55 -2.55
CA ILE A 169 -5.92 6.79 -1.79
C ILE A 169 -5.02 7.78 -2.50
N LEU A 170 -5.58 8.94 -2.84
CA LEU A 170 -4.92 9.98 -3.63
C LEU A 170 -4.84 11.28 -2.85
N SER A 171 -3.83 12.10 -3.17
CA SER A 171 -3.84 13.50 -2.78
C SER A 171 -4.95 14.25 -3.53
N PRO A 172 -5.49 15.36 -3.00
CA PRO A 172 -6.42 16.20 -3.74
C PRO A 172 -5.87 16.67 -5.10
N GLU A 173 -4.56 16.87 -5.18
CA GLU A 173 -3.85 17.23 -6.42
C GLU A 173 -3.93 16.10 -7.46
N ALA A 174 -3.67 14.84 -7.07
CA ALA A 174 -3.77 13.69 -7.95
C ALA A 174 -5.21 13.31 -8.32
N TYR A 175 -6.18 13.60 -7.44
CA TYR A 175 -7.58 13.36 -7.71
C TYR A 175 -8.20 14.38 -8.69
N SER A 176 -7.78 15.65 -8.63
CA SER A 176 -8.40 16.74 -9.38
C SER A 176 -8.51 16.49 -10.90
N PRO A 177 -7.46 16.00 -11.61
CA PRO A 177 -7.52 15.74 -13.05
C PRO A 177 -8.49 14.61 -13.44
N ILE A 178 -8.69 13.64 -12.56
CA ILE A 178 -9.48 12.42 -12.85
C ILE A 178 -10.88 12.44 -12.26
N LYS A 179 -11.24 13.46 -11.47
CA LYS A 179 -12.53 13.55 -10.76
C LYS A 179 -13.74 13.21 -11.62
N ASN A 180 -13.80 13.74 -12.84
CA ASN A 180 -14.95 13.53 -13.73
C ASN A 180 -15.00 12.12 -14.33
N ALA A 181 -13.88 11.41 -14.37
CA ALA A 181 -13.78 10.07 -14.95
C ALA A 181 -14.20 8.95 -13.99
N LEU A 182 -14.40 9.25 -12.69
CA LEU A 182 -14.64 8.26 -11.64
C LEU A 182 -16.14 8.09 -11.27
N ASN A 183 -17.05 8.86 -11.85
CA ASN A 183 -18.41 9.05 -11.30
C ASN A 183 -19.33 7.81 -11.38
N ASP A 184 -19.17 6.97 -12.40
CA ASP A 184 -20.14 5.91 -12.69
C ASP A 184 -19.80 4.56 -12.03
N ASN A 185 -18.51 4.26 -11.83
CA ASN A 185 -18.06 2.96 -11.33
C ASN A 185 -17.41 3.02 -9.94
N PHE A 186 -17.19 4.21 -9.39
CA PHE A 186 -16.46 4.37 -8.13
C PHE A 186 -17.28 5.10 -7.06
N ILE A 187 -16.93 4.79 -5.82
CA ILE A 187 -17.34 5.48 -4.62
C ILE A 187 -16.16 6.32 -4.18
N VAL A 188 -16.38 7.63 -4.13
CA VAL A 188 -15.35 8.59 -3.72
C VAL A 188 -15.68 9.13 -2.33
N ARG A 189 -14.67 9.16 -1.46
CA ARG A 189 -14.76 9.67 -0.09
C ARG A 189 -13.55 10.56 0.20
N GLU A 190 -13.82 11.84 0.43
CA GLU A 190 -12.79 12.78 0.90
C GLU A 190 -12.61 12.62 2.42
N PHE A 191 -11.37 12.65 2.87
CA PHE A 191 -10.99 12.71 4.28
C PHE A 191 -9.76 13.61 4.44
N LYS A 192 -9.25 13.77 5.66
CA LYS A 192 -8.19 14.74 5.95
C LYS A 192 -6.98 14.52 5.02
N ASN A 193 -6.74 15.49 4.14
CA ASN A 193 -5.66 15.53 3.14
C ASN A 193 -5.65 14.36 2.15
N GLY A 194 -6.75 13.63 1.96
CA GLY A 194 -6.80 12.46 1.08
C GLY A 194 -8.17 12.22 0.45
N VAL A 195 -8.16 11.51 -0.67
CA VAL A 195 -9.35 11.08 -1.40
C VAL A 195 -9.26 9.57 -1.57
N LEU A 196 -10.19 8.85 -0.92
CA LEU A 196 -10.36 7.41 -1.06
C LEU A 196 -11.29 7.14 -2.25
N VAL A 197 -10.84 6.31 -3.18
CA VAL A 197 -11.58 5.84 -4.34
C VAL A 197 -11.74 4.33 -4.20
N ILE A 198 -12.97 3.82 -4.32
CA ILE A 198 -13.30 2.40 -4.17
C ILE A 198 -14.18 2.00 -5.36
N GLU A 199 -13.96 0.84 -5.96
CA GLU A 199 -14.86 0.31 -6.99
C GLU A 199 -16.23 -0.08 -6.39
N LYS A 200 -17.33 0.31 -7.05
CA LYS A 200 -18.71 0.07 -6.57
C LYS A 200 -19.03 -1.40 -6.37
N ASP A 201 -18.46 -2.30 -7.17
CA ASP A 201 -18.70 -3.74 -7.02
C ASP A 201 -18.07 -4.30 -5.72
N ASN A 202 -17.24 -3.50 -5.03
CA ASN A 202 -16.59 -3.81 -3.77
C ASN A 202 -17.24 -3.08 -2.56
N ASP A 203 -18.50 -2.64 -2.68
CA ASP A 203 -19.24 -1.75 -1.73
C ASP A 203 -19.31 -2.25 -0.27
N VAL A 204 -18.94 -3.50 0.02
CA VAL A 204 -18.90 -4.05 1.38
C VAL A 204 -17.87 -3.31 2.26
N VAL A 205 -16.86 -2.66 1.66
CA VAL A 205 -15.84 -1.86 2.38
C VAL A 205 -16.42 -0.55 2.95
N VAL A 206 -17.50 -0.02 2.37
CA VAL A 206 -18.00 1.34 2.65
C VAL A 206 -18.76 1.44 3.98
N GLN A 207 -19.33 0.33 4.47
CA GLN A 207 -20.09 0.36 5.73
C GLN A 207 -19.20 0.51 6.98
N CYS A 208 -17.91 0.16 6.92
CA CYS A 208 -17.02 0.18 8.09
C CYS A 208 -16.32 1.52 8.37
N LEU A 209 -16.26 2.44 7.39
CA LEU A 209 -15.61 3.76 7.58
C LEU A 209 -16.40 4.73 8.48
N HIS A 210 -17.66 4.40 8.81
CA HIS A 210 -18.44 5.17 9.80
C HIS A 210 -17.91 5.02 11.23
N CYS A 211 -16.97 4.10 11.48
CA CYS A 211 -16.42 3.85 12.82
C CYS A 211 -15.18 4.69 13.16
N THR A 212 -14.59 5.42 12.21
CA THR A 212 -13.40 6.26 12.45
C THR A 212 -13.72 7.76 12.35
N GLY A 213 -14.59 8.24 13.25
CA GLY A 213 -14.44 9.56 13.89
C GLY A 213 -14.34 10.83 13.03
N GLY A 214 -14.96 10.90 11.86
CA GLY A 214 -15.02 12.13 11.05
C GLY A 214 -16.45 12.46 10.62
N THR A 215 -16.98 13.60 11.05
CA THR A 215 -18.28 14.14 10.64
C THR A 215 -18.27 14.51 9.15
N GLY A 216 -18.40 13.52 8.26
CA GLY A 216 -18.64 13.73 6.84
C GLY A 216 -20.14 13.76 6.56
N ARG A 217 -20.69 14.94 6.26
CA ARG A 217 -22.08 15.07 5.78
C ARG A 217 -22.22 14.33 4.45
N ILE A 218 -23.21 13.45 4.38
CA ILE A 218 -23.74 12.92 3.12
C ILE A 218 -24.40 14.09 2.40
N VAL A 219 -23.81 14.55 1.30
CA VAL A 219 -24.55 15.36 0.33
C VAL A 219 -25.38 14.36 -0.48
N LYS A 220 -26.70 14.41 -0.26
CA LYS A 220 -27.68 13.70 -1.08
C LYS A 220 -27.73 14.27 -2.48
#